data_AF-A0A821M531-F1
#
_entry.id   AF-A0A821M531-F1
#
_cell.length_a   1.000
_cell.length_b   1.000
_cell.length_c   1.000
_cell.angle_alpha   90.00
_cell.angle_beta   90.00
_cell.angle_gamma   90.00
#
_symmetry.space_group_name_H-M   'P 1'
#
loop_
_entity.id
_entity.type
_entity.pdbx_description
1 polymer ?
#
loop_
_entity_poly.entity_id
_entity_poly.type
_entity_poly.pdbx_seq_one_letter_code
_entity_poly.pdbx_strand_id
1 'polypeptide(L)'
;MTIDFKVVAYNIFEGGVDTSNPTGNGHPSTRLNDIAAFLRSLNPTLTVLTELNGFDSLQFSNFASQWNHQYTAFLTAFTGFHLGISSSFPLIELAQV
;
A
#
# COMPACT_ATOMS: atom_id res chain seq x y z
N MET A 1 27.89 -8.99 -5.02
CA MET A 1 27.01 -8.14 -4.19
C MET A 1 25.69 -8.87 -4.09
N THR A 2 25.28 -9.28 -2.90
CA THR A 2 24.00 -9.96 -2.68
C THR A 2 22.98 -8.89 -2.32
N ILE A 3 21.85 -8.84 -3.04
CA ILE A 3 20.73 -7.97 -2.68
C ILE A 3 19.91 -8.75 -1.64
N ASP A 4 19.75 -8.18 -0.44
CA ASP A 4 18.77 -8.68 0.53
C ASP A 4 17.38 -8.21 0.07
N PHE A 5 16.57 -9.16 -0.41
CA PHE A 5 15.26 -8.86 -0.99
C PHE A 5 14.17 -9.06 0.06
N LYS A 6 13.66 -7.96 0.60
CA LYS A 6 12.65 -7.98 1.67
C LYS A 6 11.26 -7.65 1.13
N VAL A 7 10.31 -8.54 1.38
CA VAL A 7 8.90 -8.35 1.00
C VAL A 7 8.06 -8.15 2.25
N VAL A 8 7.20 -7.12 2.22
CA VAL A 8 6.20 -6.88 3.27
C VAL A 8 4.81 -6.89 2.63
N ALA A 9 3.94 -7.79 3.09
CA ALA A 9 2.53 -7.77 2.74
C ALA A 9 1.72 -7.28 3.94
N TYR A 10 0.86 -6.27 3.75
CA TYR A 10 0.15 -5.64 4.86
C TYR A 10 -1.23 -5.12 4.46
N ASN A 11 -2.25 -5.48 5.23
CA ASN A 11 -3.58 -4.94 5.07
C ASN A 11 -3.67 -3.61 5.85
N ILE A 12 -3.98 -2.51 5.14
CA ILE A 12 -3.99 -1.17 5.76
C ILE A 12 -5.39 -0.72 6.20
N PHE A 13 -6.42 -1.51 5.89
CA PHE A 13 -7.82 -1.24 6.22
C PHE A 13 -8.28 0.18 5.86
N GLU A 14 -7.91 0.69 4.69
CA GLU A 14 -8.33 2.02 4.20
C GLU A 14 -9.62 1.94 3.40
N GLY A 15 -10.62 2.73 3.79
CA GLY A 15 -11.96 2.65 3.20
C GLY A 15 -12.73 1.39 3.59
N GLY A 16 -12.29 0.68 4.63
CA GLY A 16 -13.08 -0.35 5.29
C GLY A 16 -14.32 0.28 5.93
N VAL A 17 -15.50 -0.27 5.64
CA VAL A 17 -16.72 0.09 6.35
C VAL A 17 -16.75 -0.73 7.63
N ASP A 18 -16.50 -0.09 8.78
CA ASP A 18 -16.80 -0.73 10.06
C ASP A 18 -18.32 -0.78 10.23
N THR A 19 -18.92 -1.92 9.89
CA THR A 19 -20.37 -2.14 10.00
C THR A 19 -20.86 -2.16 11.45
N SER A 20 -19.94 -2.25 12.43
CA SER A 20 -20.24 -2.17 13.86
C SER A 20 -20.11 -0.75 14.44
N ASN A 21 -19.44 0.15 13.72
CA ASN A 21 -19.27 1.56 14.09
C ASN A 21 -19.32 2.49 12.87
N PRO A 22 -20.53 2.81 12.36
CA PRO A 22 -20.71 3.64 11.17
C PRO A 22 -20.27 5.10 11.35
N THR A 23 -19.91 5.50 12.57
CA THR A 23 -19.39 6.83 12.91
C THR A 23 -17.87 6.89 13.03
N GLY A 24 -17.17 5.81 12.65
CA GLY A 24 -15.70 5.67 12.70
C GLY A 24 -14.93 6.60 11.77
N ASN A 25 -15.17 7.90 11.86
CA ASN A 25 -14.35 8.99 11.33
C ASN A 25 -13.03 9.13 12.12
N GLY A 26 -12.39 8.01 12.46
CA GLY A 26 -11.11 7.98 13.16
C GLY A 26 -9.97 8.31 12.20
N HIS A 27 -9.81 9.59 11.87
CA HIS A 27 -8.61 10.22 11.29
C HIS A 27 -7.77 9.33 10.33
N PRO A 28 -8.14 9.21 9.04
CA PRO A 28 -7.39 8.45 8.05
C PRO A 28 -5.91 8.87 7.96
N SER A 29 -5.59 10.15 8.16
CA SER A 29 -4.23 10.67 7.98
C SER A 29 -3.22 10.20 9.03
N THR A 30 -3.59 10.13 10.31
CA THR A 30 -2.63 9.76 11.37
C THR A 30 -2.21 8.31 11.25
N ARG A 31 -3.16 7.39 11.00
CA ARG A 31 -2.86 5.97 10.82
C ARG A 31 -2.01 5.71 9.58
N LEU A 32 -2.31 6.37 8.46
CA LEU A 32 -1.50 6.22 7.24
C LEU A 32 -0.05 6.69 7.48
N ASN A 33 0.15 7.79 8.22
CA ASN A 33 1.49 8.24 8.61
C ASN A 33 2.22 7.20 9.47
N ASP A 34 1.53 6.58 10.44
CA ASP A 34 2.10 5.52 11.29
C ASP A 34 2.47 4.26 10.47
N ILE A 35 1.61 3.87 9.52
CA ILE A 35 1.88 2.76 8.59
C ILE A 35 3.09 3.08 7.72
N ALA A 36 3.18 4.28 7.15
CA ALA A 36 4.33 4.69 6.35
C ALA A 36 5.63 4.71 7.19
N ALA A 37 5.56 5.17 8.44
CA ALA A 37 6.70 5.14 9.36
C ALA A 37 7.12 3.70 9.69
N PHE A 38 6.15 2.80 9.93
CA PHE A 38 6.39 1.38 10.14
C PHE A 38 7.05 0.73 8.93
N LEU A 39 6.50 0.92 7.72
CA LEU A 39 7.08 0.40 6.47
C LEU A 39 8.49 0.95 6.25
N ARG A 40 8.73 2.24 6.48
CA ARG A 40 10.07 2.84 6.41
C ARG A 40 11.06 2.18 7.39
N SER A 41 10.63 1.88 8.61
CA SER A 41 11.48 1.22 9.63
C SER A 41 11.89 -0.21 9.23
N LEU A 42 11.05 -0.90 8.45
CA LEU A 42 11.36 -2.24 7.94
C LEU A 42 12.32 -2.20 6.76
N ASN A 43 12.44 -1.06 6.07
CA ASN A 43 13.22 -0.90 4.84
C ASN A 43 12.95 -2.03 3.82
N PRO A 44 11.69 -2.21 3.36
CA PRO A 44 11.34 -3.25 2.40
C PRO A 44 11.94 -2.96 1.03
N THR A 45 12.12 -4.01 0.24
CA THR A 45 12.39 -3.91 -1.20
C THR A 45 11.10 -3.83 -2.00
N LEU A 46 10.09 -4.58 -1.55
CA LEU A 46 8.77 -4.68 -2.15
C LEU A 46 7.72 -4.62 -1.05
N THR A 47 6.63 -3.89 -1.29
CA THR A 47 5.43 -3.94 -0.44
C THR A 47 4.22 -4.33 -1.26
N VAL A 48 3.32 -5.10 -0.65
CA VAL A 48 2.00 -5.45 -1.20
C VAL A 48 0.97 -5.02 -0.17
N LEU A 49 0.14 -4.04 -0.52
CA LEU A 49 -0.88 -3.49 0.36
C LEU A 49 -2.28 -3.84 -0.15
N THR A 50 -3.16 -4.23 0.78
CA THR A 50 -4.58 -4.50 0.52
C THR A 50 -5.46 -3.56 1.33
N GLU A 51 -6.76 -3.51 0.98
CA GLU A 51 -7.73 -2.56 1.54
C GLU A 51 -7.32 -1.12 1.26
N LEU A 52 -7.05 -0.81 -0.02
CA LEU A 52 -6.74 0.53 -0.51
C LEU A 52 -8.01 1.21 -1.06
N ASN A 53 -9.18 0.96 -0.49
CA ASN A 53 -10.45 1.32 -1.10
C ASN A 53 -10.67 2.84 -1.15
N GLY A 54 -10.00 3.60 -0.27
CA GLY A 54 -9.96 5.06 -0.29
C GLY A 54 -8.88 5.68 -1.19
N PHE A 55 -8.10 4.86 -1.91
CA PHE A 55 -6.98 5.31 -2.73
C PHE A 55 -7.31 5.23 -4.23
N ASP A 56 -6.72 6.15 -4.99
CA ASP A 56 -6.42 6.02 -6.41
C ASP A 56 -4.93 5.73 -6.64
N SER A 57 -4.54 5.56 -7.91
CA SER A 57 -3.16 5.25 -8.29
C SER A 57 -2.15 6.36 -7.92
N LEU A 58 -2.54 7.64 -8.00
CA LEU A 58 -1.68 8.77 -7.67
C LEU A 58 -1.50 8.89 -6.15
N GLN A 59 -2.58 8.73 -5.39
CA GLN A 59 -2.55 8.70 -3.93
C GLN A 59 -1.67 7.55 -3.43
N PHE A 60 -1.76 6.37 -4.05
CA PHE A 60 -0.90 5.24 -3.69
C PHE A 60 0.57 5.51 -3.99
N SER A 61 0.88 6.09 -5.15
CA SER A 61 2.25 6.50 -5.50
C SER A 61 2.83 7.50 -4.50
N ASN A 62 2.06 8.54 -4.16
CA ASN A 62 2.45 9.53 -3.16
C ASN A 62 2.66 8.90 -1.78
N PHE A 63 1.82 7.95 -1.39
CA PHE A 63 1.97 7.22 -0.14
C PHE A 63 3.22 6.36 -0.13
N ALA A 64 3.48 5.60 -1.21
CA ALA A 64 4.67 4.76 -1.36
C ALA A 64 5.99 5.53 -1.32
N SER A 65 5.98 6.78 -1.80
CA SER A 65 7.16 7.65 -1.71
C SER A 65 7.60 7.90 -0.26
N GLN A 66 6.70 7.78 0.72
CA GLN A 66 7.02 7.99 2.12
C GLN A 66 7.98 6.92 2.68
N TRP A 67 8.08 5.73 2.09
CA TRP A 67 9.09 4.73 2.46
C TRP A 67 10.11 4.48 1.34
N ASN A 68 10.35 5.48 0.49
CA ASN A 68 11.35 5.49 -0.58
C ASN A 68 11.07 4.50 -1.73
N HIS A 69 9.81 4.15 -1.98
CA HIS A 69 9.44 3.37 -3.16
C HIS A 69 8.99 4.31 -4.29
N GLN A 70 9.61 4.17 -5.46
CA GLN A 70 9.36 5.02 -6.63
C GLN A 70 8.53 4.33 -7.72
N TYR A 71 8.46 2.99 -7.66
CA TYR A 71 7.76 2.20 -8.65
C TYR A 71 6.52 1.61 -8.01
N THR A 72 5.35 1.94 -8.56
CA THR A 72 4.06 1.50 -8.03
C THR A 72 3.19 0.90 -9.11
N ALA A 73 2.45 -0.16 -8.76
CA ALA A 73 1.32 -0.67 -9.50
C ALA A 73 0.09 -0.63 -8.61
N PHE A 74 -1.01 -0.11 -9.15
CA PHE A 74 -2.30 -0.06 -8.47
C PHE A 74 -3.30 -0.90 -9.26
N LEU A 75 -3.99 -1.79 -8.55
CA LEU A 75 -4.82 -2.84 -9.13
C LEU A 75 -6.20 -2.78 -8.48
N THR A 76 -7.23 -2.76 -9.31
CA THR A 76 -8.62 -2.91 -8.86
C THR A 76 -9.06 -4.33 -9.17
N ALA A 77 -9.38 -5.10 -8.12
CA ALA A 77 -9.93 -6.45 -8.26
C ALA A 77 -11.39 -6.41 -8.75
N PHE A 78 -11.85 -7.51 -9.36
CA PHE A 78 -13.21 -7.64 -9.92
C PHE A 78 -14.35 -7.35 -8.93
N THR A 79 -14.08 -7.45 -7.63
CA THR A 79 -15.03 -7.21 -6.54
C THR A 79 -15.00 -5.76 -6.01
N GLY A 80 -14.23 -4.86 -6.64
CA GLY A 80 -14.11 -3.46 -6.25
C GLY A 80 -13.06 -3.19 -5.17
N PHE A 81 -12.36 -4.21 -4.69
CA PHE A 81 -11.25 -4.03 -3.73
C PHE A 81 -9.98 -3.59 -4.42
N HIS A 82 -9.25 -2.68 -3.77
CA HIS A 82 -7.99 -2.16 -4.29
C HIS A 82 -6.77 -2.82 -3.64
N LEU A 83 -5.77 -3.10 -4.47
CA LEU A 83 -4.46 -3.62 -4.10
C LEU A 83 -3.36 -2.74 -4.72
N GLY A 84 -2.28 -2.56 -3.98
CA GLY A 84 -1.15 -1.75 -4.39
C GLY A 84 0.15 -2.53 -4.20
N ILE A 85 1.02 -2.49 -5.20
CA ILE A 85 2.38 -3.02 -5.13
C ILE A 85 3.33 -1.83 -5.26
N SER A 86 4.27 -1.66 -4.34
CA SER A 86 5.33 -0.66 -4.50
C SER A 86 6.71 -1.26 -4.31
N SER A 87 7.71 -0.73 -5.01
CA SER A 87 9.06 -1.27 -5.08
C SER A 87 10.11 -0.16 -5.10
N SER A 88 11.29 -0.46 -4.54
CA SER A 88 12.51 0.34 -4.71
C SER A 88 13.21 0.06 -6.05
N PHE A 89 12.82 -1.01 -6.76
CA PHE A 89 13.31 -1.39 -8.09
C PHE A 89 12.21 -1.28 -9.17
N PRO A 90 12.57 -1.06 -10.45
CA PRO A 90 11.60 -1.00 -11.54
C PRO A 90 10.64 -2.20 -11.59
N LEU A 91 9.34 -1.93 -11.68
CA LEU A 91 8.33 -2.93 -12.02
C LEU A 91 8.20 -2.97 -13.55
N ILE A 92 8.62 -4.09 -14.16
CA ILE A 92 8.76 -4.20 -15.63
C ILE A 92 7.47 -4.72 -16.27
N GLU A 93 6.79 -5.65 -15.60
CA GLU A 93 5.60 -6.31 -16.11
C GLU A 93 4.65 -6.66 -14.96
N LEU A 94 3.35 -6.52 -15.20
CA LEU A 94 2.28 -7.09 -14.38
C LEU A 94 1.68 -8.25 -15.15
N ALA A 95 2.09 -9.48 -14.80
CA ALA A 95 1.53 -10.67 -15.41
C ALA A 95 0.06 -10.83 -14.99
N GLN A 96 -0.85 -10.92 -15.98
CA GLN A 96 -2.22 -11.33 -15.73
C GLN A 96 -2.25 -12.86 -15.65
N VAL A 97 -2.82 -13.40 -14.57
CA VAL A 97 -3.02 -14.85 -14.35
C VAL A 97 -4.46 -15.20 -14.65
#